data_AF-A0A950U8W2-F1
#
_entry.id   AF-A0A950U8W2-F1
#
_cell.length_a   1.000
_cell.length_b   1.000
_cell.length_c   1.000
_cell.angle_alpha   90.00
_cell.angle_beta   90.00
_cell.angle_gamma   90.00
#
_symmetry.space_group_name_H-M   'P 1'
#
loop_
_entity.id
_entity.type
_entity.pdbx_description
1 polymer ?
#
loop_
_entity_poly.entity_id
_entity_poly.type
_entity_poly.pdbx_seq_one_letter_code
_entity_poly.pdbx_strand_id
1 'polypeptide(L)'
;MKLLFDGIDEPGLNTLPVYERRGGYQALRKALTMTPDEVLSNITESSLRGRGGAGFRMGQKASFLPHGDMEKYLVCNADESEPGTFKDRELMQKSPHMLIEGIAIASYAAEINRAFIYIRGEYSHQADILEAAIAEAEQAGYLGQRILGSAHDLNLVLHRGAGAYICGEETGLLDSLEGKRGNPRLKPPFPAIEGLYHGPTLINNVETLATVPTIIRLGGAEYAKIGTETSTGTKVVSVSGDVQRPGNYEIELGIPSRVLIYDLAGGPPEGREVKFWFPGGSSAPVLTKVDLDLPYDFDNMAKAGSMLGSGAIIVVDDSHTVLEVALKLAKFYAHESCGKCVPCREGTNWTVKMLRRIQSGEATPMDLDLMASVQTQIIGNCLCVLGDAMAMPIGSMIEKFRDELEAEIEAARERAATGELEDVIALGVADEHAGPLPVH
;
A
#
# COMPACT_ATOMS: atom_id res chain seq x y z
N MET A 1 -13.98 14.13 -10.43
CA MET A 1 -12.86 14.73 -11.19
C MET A 1 -11.73 13.72 -11.23
N LYS A 2 -10.98 13.62 -12.34
CA LYS A 2 -9.80 12.74 -12.45
C LYS A 2 -8.54 13.60 -12.60
N LEU A 3 -7.51 13.33 -11.82
CA LEU A 3 -6.22 14.04 -11.85
C LEU A 3 -5.10 13.12 -12.35
N LEU A 4 -5.00 11.92 -11.79
CA LEU A 4 -3.99 10.92 -12.14
C LEU A 4 -4.47 10.02 -13.29
N PHE A 5 -5.76 9.69 -13.30
CA PHE A 5 -6.38 8.79 -14.29
C PHE A 5 -7.02 9.56 -15.45
N ASP A 6 -6.77 10.86 -15.57
CA ASP A 6 -7.23 11.64 -16.72
C ASP A 6 -6.64 11.06 -18.01
N GLY A 7 -7.50 10.52 -18.88
CA GLY A 7 -7.12 9.84 -20.13
C GLY A 7 -6.05 8.75 -19.96
N ILE A 8 -6.06 8.02 -18.85
CA ILE A 8 -5.04 6.98 -18.52
C ILE A 8 -4.96 5.86 -19.57
N ASP A 9 -6.03 5.63 -20.32
CA ASP A 9 -6.13 4.60 -21.37
C ASP A 9 -5.73 5.11 -22.77
N GLU A 10 -5.19 6.32 -22.88
CA GLU A 10 -4.72 6.83 -24.16
C GLU A 10 -3.53 5.99 -24.69
N PRO A 11 -3.61 5.49 -25.94
CA PRO A 11 -2.54 4.69 -26.51
C PRO A 11 -1.19 5.42 -26.49
N GLY A 12 -0.18 4.76 -25.94
CA GLY A 12 1.18 5.28 -25.86
C GLY A 12 1.41 6.32 -24.76
N LEU A 13 0.47 6.55 -23.83
CA LEU A 13 0.66 7.46 -22.69
C LEU A 13 1.90 7.15 -21.86
N ASN A 14 2.36 5.89 -21.91
CA ASN A 14 3.57 5.45 -21.27
C ASN A 14 4.88 5.85 -21.98
N THR A 15 4.80 6.58 -23.08
CA THR A 15 5.95 7.09 -23.85
C THR A 15 6.08 8.60 -23.69
N LEU A 16 7.32 9.09 -23.75
CA LEU A 16 7.61 10.52 -23.61
C LEU A 16 6.81 11.42 -24.57
N PRO A 17 6.71 11.14 -25.89
CA PRO A 17 6.05 12.07 -26.83
C PRO A 17 4.55 12.26 -26.54
N VAL A 18 3.86 11.22 -26.08
CA VAL A 18 2.44 11.31 -25.72
C VAL A 18 2.29 12.09 -24.41
N TYR A 19 3.12 11.80 -23.42
CA TYR A 19 3.08 12.50 -22.14
C TYR A 19 3.35 14.00 -22.31
N GLU A 20 4.38 14.39 -23.08
CA GLU A 20 4.67 15.80 -23.39
C GLU A 20 3.55 16.50 -24.15
N ARG A 21 2.93 15.83 -25.14
CA ARG A 21 1.78 16.39 -25.87
C ARG A 21 0.65 16.79 -24.94
N ARG A 22 0.45 16.06 -23.84
CA ARG A 22 -0.56 16.35 -22.81
C ARG A 22 -0.12 17.38 -21.78
N GLY A 23 1.03 18.03 -21.99
CA GLY A 23 1.61 18.98 -21.06
C GLY A 23 2.42 18.33 -19.93
N GLY A 24 2.85 17.09 -20.11
CA GLY A 24 3.86 16.47 -19.25
C GLY A 24 5.15 17.30 -19.18
N TYR A 25 5.83 17.25 -18.04
CA TYR A 25 7.03 18.05 -17.74
C TYR A 25 6.85 19.57 -17.68
N GLN A 26 5.64 20.10 -17.90
CA GLN A 26 5.35 21.51 -17.66
C GLN A 26 5.41 21.86 -16.17
N ALA A 27 5.05 20.93 -15.28
CA ALA A 27 5.12 21.15 -13.84
C ALA A 27 6.58 21.20 -13.38
N LEU A 28 7.43 20.32 -13.92
CA LEU A 28 8.88 20.37 -13.67
C LEU A 28 9.49 21.69 -14.16
N ARG A 29 9.15 22.13 -15.38
CA ARG A 29 9.61 23.43 -15.91
C ARG A 29 9.20 24.59 -15.00
N LYS A 30 7.96 24.57 -14.50
CA LYS A 30 7.47 25.57 -13.54
C LYS A 30 8.21 25.49 -12.20
N ALA A 31 8.39 24.29 -11.64
CA ALA A 31 9.09 24.08 -10.37
C ALA A 31 10.52 24.63 -10.41
N LEU A 32 11.24 24.45 -11.52
CA LEU A 32 12.61 24.95 -11.68
C LEU A 32 12.71 26.49 -11.83
N THR A 33 11.58 27.21 -11.97
CA THR A 33 11.55 28.68 -11.90
C THR A 33 11.33 29.22 -10.49
N MET A 34 10.97 28.34 -9.56
CA MET A 34 10.76 28.63 -8.14
C MET A 34 12.00 28.19 -7.35
N THR A 35 12.17 28.68 -6.12
CA THR A 35 13.18 28.13 -5.22
C THR A 35 12.75 26.76 -4.66
N PRO A 36 13.68 25.91 -4.19
CA PRO A 36 13.31 24.65 -3.53
C PRO A 36 12.30 24.83 -2.38
N ASP A 37 12.49 25.87 -1.56
CA ASP A 37 11.60 26.20 -0.45
C ASP A 37 10.19 26.60 -0.92
N GLU A 38 10.07 27.33 -2.03
CA GLU A 38 8.77 27.68 -2.62
C GLU A 38 8.04 26.44 -3.14
N VAL A 39 8.76 25.51 -3.77
CA VAL A 39 8.19 24.23 -4.23
C VAL A 39 7.74 23.38 -3.03
N LEU A 40 8.56 23.31 -1.97
CA LEU A 40 8.23 22.62 -0.73
C LEU A 40 7.02 23.26 -0.02
N SER A 41 6.92 24.59 0.00
CA SER A 41 5.75 25.30 0.53
C SER A 41 4.49 24.91 -0.24
N ASN A 42 4.57 24.86 -1.58
CA ASN A 42 3.44 24.47 -2.42
C ASN A 42 2.96 23.04 -2.12
N ILE A 43 3.90 22.10 -1.96
CA ILE A 43 3.59 20.71 -1.56
C ILE A 43 3.00 20.67 -0.14
N THR A 44 3.49 21.50 0.78
CA THR A 44 3.00 21.55 2.16
C THR A 44 1.58 22.12 2.25
N GLU A 45 1.32 23.23 1.54
CA GLU A 45 0.01 23.88 1.46
C GLU A 45 -1.06 22.97 0.84
N SER A 46 -0.67 22.08 -0.09
CA SER A 46 -1.56 21.08 -0.66
C SER A 46 -2.17 20.13 0.39
N SER A 47 -1.55 20.04 1.57
CA SER A 47 -1.91 19.12 2.65
C SER A 47 -1.99 17.64 2.22
N LEU A 48 -1.27 17.27 1.14
CA LEU A 48 -1.23 15.90 0.62
C LEU A 48 -0.79 14.92 1.71
N ARG A 49 -1.68 14.00 2.04
CA ARG A 49 -1.38 12.84 2.89
C ARG A 49 -0.82 11.70 2.05
N GLY A 50 0.21 11.03 2.57
CA GLY A 50 0.88 9.92 1.91
C GLY A 50 -0.08 8.79 1.55
N ARG A 51 0.04 8.28 0.33
CA ARG A 51 -0.89 7.33 -0.29
C ARG A 51 -0.51 5.86 -0.16
N GLY A 52 0.54 5.56 0.60
CA GLY A 52 1.09 4.20 0.78
C GLY A 52 0.73 3.51 2.10
N GLY A 53 -0.33 3.91 2.82
CA GLY A 53 -0.71 3.27 4.09
C GLY A 53 -0.66 4.18 5.31
N ALA A 54 0.47 4.87 5.52
CA ALA A 54 0.72 5.63 6.75
C ALA A 54 -0.07 6.95 6.87
N GLY A 55 -0.52 7.54 5.75
CA GLY A 55 -1.31 8.77 5.76
C GLY A 55 -0.58 10.03 6.30
N PHE A 56 0.74 9.99 6.48
CA PHE A 56 1.55 11.12 6.96
C PHE A 56 1.65 12.23 5.89
N ARG A 57 1.65 13.50 6.29
CA ARG A 57 1.68 14.64 5.34
C ARG A 57 3.01 14.71 4.60
N MET A 58 2.98 14.72 3.27
CA MET A 58 4.18 14.68 2.43
C MET A 58 5.08 15.90 2.66
N GLY A 59 4.52 17.11 2.65
CA GLY A 59 5.31 18.33 2.85
C GLY A 59 6.00 18.38 4.22
N GLN A 60 5.29 17.95 5.27
CA GLN A 60 5.88 17.81 6.61
C GLN A 60 7.00 16.76 6.62
N LYS A 61 6.81 15.62 5.96
CA LYS A 61 7.85 14.58 5.85
C LYS A 61 9.12 15.12 5.18
N ALA A 62 8.96 15.87 4.11
CA ALA A 62 10.06 16.50 3.39
C ALA A 62 10.76 17.59 4.23
N SER A 63 10.02 18.36 5.03
CA SER A 63 10.57 19.40 5.91
C SER A 63 11.47 18.87 7.05
N PHE A 64 11.44 17.57 7.33
CA PHE A 64 12.34 16.96 8.31
C PHE A 64 13.73 16.67 7.76
N LEU A 65 13.92 16.75 6.44
CA LEU A 65 15.25 16.60 5.87
C LEU A 65 16.09 17.85 6.20
N PRO A 66 17.36 17.67 6.59
CA PRO A 66 18.27 18.79 6.83
C PRO A 66 18.58 19.54 5.53
N HIS A 67 18.80 20.85 5.63
CA HIS A 67 19.35 21.67 4.55
C HIS A 67 20.88 21.61 4.52
N GLY A 68 21.47 21.82 3.34
CA GLY A 68 22.92 21.86 3.12
C GLY A 68 23.49 20.70 2.31
N ASP A 69 24.82 20.70 2.18
CA ASP A 69 25.59 19.92 1.19
C ASP A 69 25.76 18.42 1.51
N MET A 70 24.92 17.86 2.37
CA MET A 70 24.98 16.44 2.68
C MET A 70 24.30 15.62 1.60
N GLU A 71 24.77 14.39 1.41
CA GLU A 71 24.16 13.47 0.47
C GLU A 71 22.80 13.00 1.00
N LYS A 72 21.74 13.40 0.30
CA LYS A 72 20.35 13.05 0.60
C LYS A 72 19.80 12.11 -0.46
N TYR A 73 18.82 11.30 -0.07
CA TYR A 73 18.23 10.29 -0.95
C TYR A 73 16.72 10.43 -1.02
N LEU A 74 16.15 10.18 -2.20
CA LEU A 74 14.73 9.92 -2.37
C LEU A 74 14.55 8.44 -2.69
N VAL A 75 13.61 7.78 -2.02
CA VAL A 75 13.24 6.41 -2.37
C VAL A 75 11.75 6.34 -2.66
N CYS A 76 11.41 6.11 -3.91
CA CYS A 76 10.06 5.78 -4.34
C CYS A 76 9.76 4.33 -3.95
N ASN A 77 8.82 4.15 -3.03
CA ASN A 77 8.30 2.85 -2.64
C ASN A 77 7.26 2.39 -3.68
N ALA A 78 7.73 1.56 -4.62
CA ALA A 78 6.95 0.85 -5.62
C ALA A 78 6.83 -0.66 -5.29
N ASP A 79 7.06 -1.05 -4.03
CA ASP A 79 6.80 -2.40 -3.53
C ASP A 79 5.34 -2.53 -3.09
N GLU A 80 4.47 -2.57 -4.09
CA GLU A 80 3.02 -2.74 -3.90
C GLU A 80 2.70 -4.22 -3.64
N SER A 81 2.94 -4.67 -2.41
CA SER A 81 2.76 -6.07 -2.00
C SER A 81 1.59 -6.29 -1.06
N GLU A 82 0.89 -5.24 -0.65
CA GLU A 82 -0.33 -5.37 0.17
C GLU A 82 -1.45 -6.06 -0.64
N PRO A 83 -2.10 -7.10 -0.10
CA PRO A 83 -3.22 -7.75 -0.76
C PRO A 83 -4.35 -6.78 -1.06
N GLY A 84 -4.89 -6.87 -2.27
CA GLY A 84 -5.94 -5.98 -2.78
C GLY A 84 -5.43 -4.67 -3.39
N THR A 85 -4.13 -4.37 -3.27
CA THR A 85 -3.54 -3.12 -3.79
C THR A 85 -2.92 -3.36 -5.17
N PHE A 86 -3.37 -2.62 -6.18
CA PHE A 86 -2.86 -2.70 -7.56
C PHE A 86 -2.94 -1.36 -8.32
N LYS A 87 -2.94 -0.26 -7.58
CA LYS A 87 -3.01 1.13 -8.06
C LYS A 87 -1.66 1.61 -8.62
N ASP A 88 -0.56 1.28 -7.95
CA ASP A 88 0.79 1.74 -8.30
C ASP A 88 1.27 1.01 -9.55
N ARG A 89 0.92 -0.27 -9.69
CA ARG A 89 1.11 -1.03 -10.93
C ARG A 89 0.57 -0.30 -12.14
N GLU A 90 -0.67 0.19 -12.06
CA GLU A 90 -1.32 0.83 -13.19
C GLU A 90 -0.70 2.19 -13.51
N LEU A 91 -0.36 2.98 -12.49
CA LEU A 91 0.35 4.25 -12.67
C LEU A 91 1.72 4.05 -13.34
N MET A 92 2.51 3.08 -12.88
CA MET A 92 3.82 2.77 -13.46
C MET A 92 3.71 2.22 -14.88
N GLN A 93 2.68 1.42 -15.16
CA GLN A 93 2.49 0.82 -16.48
C GLN A 93 1.98 1.82 -17.52
N LYS A 94 1.00 2.66 -17.15
CA LYS A 94 0.29 3.53 -18.09
C LYS A 94 0.82 4.96 -18.13
N SER A 95 1.41 5.46 -17.05
CA SER A 95 1.93 6.84 -16.96
C SER A 95 3.25 6.94 -16.16
N PRO A 96 4.30 6.17 -16.52
CA PRO A 96 5.61 6.20 -15.86
C PRO A 96 6.25 7.60 -15.82
N HIS A 97 6.09 8.42 -16.87
CA HIS A 97 6.65 9.78 -16.89
C HIS A 97 6.01 10.72 -15.86
N MET A 98 4.75 10.49 -15.46
CA MET A 98 4.12 11.24 -14.36
C MET A 98 4.81 10.96 -13.03
N LEU A 99 5.16 9.70 -12.78
CA LEU A 99 5.95 9.32 -11.62
C LEU A 99 7.35 9.94 -11.66
N ILE A 100 8.04 9.84 -12.80
CA ILE A 100 9.39 10.40 -12.99
C ILE A 100 9.40 11.91 -12.80
N GLU A 101 8.43 12.63 -13.38
CA GLU A 101 8.28 14.08 -13.19
C GLU A 101 8.05 14.41 -11.71
N GLY A 102 7.20 13.65 -11.02
CA GLY A 102 6.96 13.79 -9.59
C GLY A 102 8.20 13.57 -8.73
N ILE A 103 9.00 12.54 -9.05
CA ILE A 103 10.30 12.27 -8.41
C ILE A 103 11.26 13.45 -8.64
N ALA A 104 11.34 13.98 -9.86
CA ALA A 104 12.22 15.11 -10.16
C ALA A 104 11.85 16.37 -9.37
N ILE A 105 10.56 16.71 -9.30
CA ILE A 105 10.07 17.87 -8.55
C ILE A 105 10.29 17.67 -7.04
N ALA A 106 9.94 16.50 -6.49
CA ALA A 106 10.12 16.23 -5.07
C ALA A 106 11.60 16.24 -4.67
N SER A 107 12.48 15.73 -5.53
CA SER A 107 13.93 15.75 -5.32
C SER A 107 14.46 17.19 -5.35
N TYR A 108 14.00 18.01 -6.28
CA TYR A 108 14.36 19.43 -6.34
C TYR A 108 13.94 20.18 -5.06
N ALA A 109 12.70 19.99 -4.61
CA ALA A 109 12.16 20.64 -3.40
C ALA A 109 12.92 20.25 -2.12
N ALA A 110 13.46 19.03 -2.06
CA ALA A 110 14.21 18.52 -0.91
C ALA A 110 15.75 18.61 -1.09
N GLU A 111 16.22 19.20 -2.19
CA GLU A 111 17.64 19.30 -2.55
C GLU A 111 18.34 17.93 -2.60
N ILE A 112 17.72 16.95 -3.25
CA ILE A 112 18.19 15.57 -3.38
C ILE A 112 18.75 15.33 -4.78
N ASN A 113 19.96 14.77 -4.90
CA ASN A 113 20.58 14.48 -6.20
C ASN A 113 20.58 12.99 -6.57
N ARG A 114 20.20 12.09 -5.65
CA ARG A 114 20.11 10.64 -5.90
C ARG A 114 18.76 10.11 -5.48
N ALA A 115 18.04 9.52 -6.42
CA ALA A 115 16.74 8.93 -6.21
C ALA A 115 16.73 7.46 -6.65
N PHE A 116 15.91 6.67 -5.98
CA PHE A 116 15.72 5.25 -6.26
C PHE A 116 14.24 4.95 -6.44
N ILE A 117 13.88 4.11 -7.41
CA ILE A 117 12.59 3.43 -7.44
C ILE A 117 12.83 2.01 -6.98
N TYR A 118 12.30 1.64 -5.82
CA TYR A 118 12.33 0.27 -5.33
C TYR A 118 11.03 -0.41 -5.77
N ILE A 119 11.10 -1.23 -6.82
CA ILE A 119 9.94 -1.93 -7.40
C ILE A 119 9.93 -3.39 -6.95
N ARG A 120 8.74 -3.94 -6.64
CA ARG A 120 8.61 -5.36 -6.29
C ARG A 120 9.13 -6.29 -7.40
N GLY A 121 9.64 -7.45 -7.00
CA GLY A 121 10.31 -8.39 -7.91
C GLY A 121 9.40 -8.96 -9.00
N GLU A 122 8.10 -9.13 -8.69
CA GLU A 122 7.10 -9.70 -9.59
C GLU A 122 6.69 -8.75 -10.72
N TYR A 123 6.94 -7.45 -10.58
CA TYR A 123 6.56 -6.43 -11.55
C TYR A 123 7.64 -6.28 -12.65
N SER A 124 8.01 -7.39 -13.29
CA SER A 124 9.02 -7.41 -14.36
C SER A 124 8.61 -6.50 -15.54
N HIS A 125 7.36 -6.61 -15.99
CA HIS A 125 6.87 -5.80 -17.10
C HIS A 125 6.84 -4.29 -16.78
N GLN A 126 6.43 -3.92 -15.57
CA GLN A 126 6.44 -2.51 -15.13
C GLN A 126 7.87 -2.00 -14.97
N ALA A 127 8.82 -2.86 -14.54
CA ALA A 127 10.23 -2.52 -14.50
C ALA A 127 10.76 -2.20 -15.92
N ASP A 128 10.48 -3.04 -16.91
CA ASP A 128 10.90 -2.81 -18.30
C ASP A 128 10.35 -1.46 -18.84
N ILE A 129 9.09 -1.13 -18.53
CA ILE A 129 8.48 0.15 -18.90
C ILE A 129 9.17 1.33 -18.20
N LEU A 130 9.46 1.21 -16.90
CA LEU A 130 10.14 2.26 -16.15
C LEU A 130 11.59 2.46 -16.63
N GLU A 131 12.33 1.40 -16.94
CA GLU A 131 13.67 1.49 -17.50
C GLU A 131 13.66 2.26 -18.82
N ALA A 132 12.71 1.95 -19.71
CA ALA A 132 12.54 2.68 -20.97
C ALA A 132 12.19 4.16 -20.72
N ALA A 133 11.23 4.46 -19.84
CA ALA A 133 10.80 5.82 -19.54
C ALA A 133 11.89 6.66 -18.85
N ILE A 134 12.71 6.04 -17.98
CA ILE A 134 13.89 6.67 -17.36
C ILE A 134 14.90 7.04 -18.45
N ALA A 135 15.22 6.11 -19.37
CA ALA A 135 16.14 6.37 -20.46
C ALA A 135 15.63 7.48 -21.40
N GLU A 136 14.33 7.50 -21.72
CA GLU A 136 13.70 8.59 -22.49
C GLU A 136 13.83 9.94 -21.76
N ALA A 137 13.57 9.97 -20.45
CA ALA A 137 13.67 11.18 -19.64
C ALA A 137 15.12 11.70 -19.51
N GLU A 138 16.11 10.82 -19.41
CA GLU A 138 17.53 11.17 -19.44
C GLU A 138 17.94 11.76 -20.80
N GLN A 139 17.54 11.13 -21.91
CA GLN A 139 17.84 11.61 -23.27
C GLN A 139 17.23 12.99 -23.55
N ALA A 140 16.05 13.27 -23.01
CA ALA A 140 15.37 14.56 -23.15
C ALA A 140 15.86 15.64 -22.15
N GLY A 141 16.78 15.30 -21.24
CA GLY A 141 17.32 16.22 -20.23
C GLY A 141 16.37 16.55 -19.08
N TYR A 142 15.39 15.69 -18.83
CA TYR A 142 14.51 15.76 -17.65
C TYR A 142 15.11 15.07 -16.42
N LEU A 143 16.13 14.22 -16.63
CA LEU A 143 16.97 13.61 -15.61
C LEU A 143 18.45 13.78 -15.98
N GLY A 144 19.35 13.50 -15.05
CA GLY A 144 20.79 13.61 -15.24
C GLY A 144 21.35 14.93 -14.75
N GLN A 145 22.39 15.42 -15.43
CA GLN A 145 23.09 16.66 -15.05
C GLN A 145 22.35 17.89 -15.57
N ARG A 146 22.27 18.92 -14.74
CA ARG A 146 21.74 20.25 -15.04
C ARG A 146 20.38 20.15 -15.72
N ILE A 147 19.42 19.53 -15.04
CA ILE A 147 18.08 19.24 -15.57
C ILE A 147 17.51 20.51 -16.21
N LEU A 148 17.18 20.43 -17.50
CA LEU A 148 16.68 21.55 -18.31
C LEU A 148 17.53 22.85 -18.23
N GLY A 149 18.84 22.71 -18.03
CA GLY A 149 19.79 23.82 -17.91
C GLY A 149 19.95 24.40 -16.51
N SER A 150 19.19 23.90 -15.53
CA SER A 150 19.24 24.34 -14.13
C SER A 150 20.55 23.97 -13.42
N ALA A 151 20.69 24.36 -12.15
CA ALA A 151 21.81 23.94 -11.29
C ALA A 151 21.57 22.58 -10.61
N HIS A 152 20.38 21.98 -10.78
CA HIS A 152 20.02 20.74 -10.12
C HIS A 152 20.36 19.52 -10.99
N ASP A 153 21.03 18.55 -10.38
CA ASP A 153 21.34 17.25 -10.96
C ASP A 153 20.49 16.18 -10.28
N LEU A 154 19.98 15.20 -11.02
CA LEU A 154 19.28 14.06 -10.44
C LEU A 154 19.63 12.76 -11.17
N ASN A 155 20.21 11.82 -10.43
CA ASN A 155 20.38 10.44 -10.87
C ASN A 155 19.24 9.59 -10.31
N LEU A 156 18.50 8.92 -11.18
CA LEU A 156 17.38 8.05 -10.82
C LEU A 156 17.71 6.60 -11.15
N VAL A 157 17.73 5.74 -10.14
CA VAL A 157 18.06 4.31 -10.29
C VAL A 157 16.83 3.46 -10.03
N LEU A 158 16.48 2.57 -10.97
CA LEU A 158 15.51 1.51 -10.72
C LEU A 158 16.19 0.33 -10.01
N HIS A 159 15.62 -0.11 -8.89
CA HIS A 159 16.06 -1.28 -8.15
C HIS A 159 14.90 -2.27 -8.02
N ARG A 160 15.12 -3.51 -8.47
CA ARG A 160 14.13 -4.59 -8.41
C ARG A 160 14.33 -5.42 -7.14
N GLY A 161 13.29 -5.52 -6.32
CA GLY A 161 13.21 -6.44 -5.19
C GLY A 161 13.03 -7.89 -5.63
N ALA A 162 12.69 -8.77 -4.68
CA ALA A 162 12.63 -10.22 -4.90
C ALA A 162 11.44 -10.91 -4.21
N GLY A 163 10.29 -10.22 -4.10
CA GLY A 163 9.05 -10.81 -3.62
C GLY A 163 8.96 -10.95 -2.11
N ALA A 164 8.89 -9.82 -1.40
CA ALA A 164 8.70 -9.83 0.05
C ALA A 164 7.93 -8.57 0.47
N TYR A 165 6.71 -8.74 1.00
CA TYR A 165 5.86 -7.63 1.46
C TYR A 165 6.55 -6.78 2.53
N ILE A 166 7.34 -7.39 3.40
CA ILE A 166 8.09 -6.66 4.43
C ILE A 166 9.10 -5.65 3.85
N CYS A 167 9.59 -5.87 2.62
CA CYS A 167 10.45 -4.90 1.93
C CYS A 167 9.69 -3.65 1.47
N GLY A 168 8.35 -3.65 1.50
CA GLY A 168 7.53 -2.46 1.30
C GLY A 168 7.37 -1.62 2.57
N GLU A 169 7.78 -2.13 3.74
CA GLU A 169 7.88 -1.31 4.96
C GLU A 169 9.02 -0.30 4.81
N GLU A 170 8.78 0.94 5.22
CA GLU A 170 9.67 2.08 4.99
C GLU A 170 11.14 1.81 5.30
N THR A 171 11.46 1.19 6.44
CA THR A 171 12.85 0.93 6.86
C THR A 171 13.38 -0.43 6.40
N GLY A 172 12.50 -1.43 6.27
CA GLY A 172 12.84 -2.72 5.66
C GLY A 172 13.26 -2.55 4.20
N LEU A 173 12.62 -1.64 3.48
CA LEU A 173 12.96 -1.23 2.12
C LEU A 173 14.39 -0.73 2.03
N LEU A 174 14.82 0.14 2.96
CA LEU A 174 16.18 0.69 2.96
C LEU A 174 17.23 -0.40 3.16
N ASP A 175 17.01 -1.32 4.11
CA ASP A 175 17.93 -2.44 4.32
C ASP A 175 18.01 -3.35 3.09
N SER A 176 16.86 -3.63 2.45
CA SER A 176 16.82 -4.41 1.21
C SER A 176 17.61 -3.73 0.09
N LEU A 177 17.39 -2.42 -0.11
CA LEU A 177 18.08 -1.61 -1.11
C LEU A 177 19.60 -1.53 -0.88
N GLU A 178 20.04 -1.57 0.39
CA GLU A 178 21.46 -1.65 0.78
C GLU A 178 22.09 -3.05 0.58
N GLY A 179 21.34 -4.02 0.07
CA GLY A 179 21.79 -5.40 -0.14
C GLY A 179 21.80 -6.24 1.14
N LYS A 180 21.14 -5.78 2.21
CA LYS A 180 20.90 -6.57 3.43
C LYS A 180 19.59 -7.33 3.29
N ARG A 181 19.27 -8.17 4.28
CA ARG A 181 17.91 -8.71 4.42
C ARG A 181 16.96 -7.55 4.74
N GLY A 182 15.78 -7.51 4.11
CA GLY A 182 14.73 -6.49 4.30
C GLY A 182 14.08 -6.49 5.68
N ASN A 183 14.89 -6.33 6.71
CA ASN A 183 14.48 -6.30 8.10
C ASN A 183 14.28 -4.83 8.51
N PRO A 184 13.12 -4.46 9.07
CA PRO A 184 12.90 -3.10 9.57
C PRO A 184 13.96 -2.67 10.59
N ARG A 185 14.24 -1.37 10.62
CA ARG A 185 15.16 -0.73 11.57
C ARG A 185 14.40 -0.25 12.80
N LEU A 186 15.08 -0.19 13.93
CA LEU A 186 14.51 0.43 15.14
C LEU A 186 14.44 1.94 14.94
N LYS A 187 13.31 2.55 15.25
CA LYS A 187 13.14 4.01 15.31
C LYS A 187 13.24 4.44 16.79
N PRO A 188 14.08 5.41 17.19
CA PRO A 188 15.07 6.19 16.41
C PRO A 188 16.41 5.48 16.08
N PRO A 189 17.21 5.99 15.11
CA PRO A 189 16.99 7.21 14.33
C PRO A 189 15.94 7.06 13.21
N PHE A 190 15.28 8.16 12.85
CA PHE A 190 14.30 8.19 11.77
C PHE A 190 14.98 8.35 10.40
N PRO A 191 14.39 7.85 9.29
CA PRO A 191 14.98 7.93 7.96
C PRO A 191 15.32 9.34 7.49
N ALA A 192 14.57 10.36 7.93
CA ALA A 192 14.83 11.76 7.60
C ALA A 192 16.15 12.29 8.18
N ILE A 193 16.71 11.62 9.20
CA ILE A 193 18.01 11.95 9.79
C ILE A 193 19.06 10.96 9.29
N GLU A 194 18.76 9.66 9.40
CA GLU A 194 19.67 8.58 9.02
C GLU A 194 18.88 7.45 8.36
N GLY A 195 18.90 7.42 7.02
CA GLY A 195 18.18 6.46 6.18
C GLY A 195 19.13 5.64 5.32
N LEU A 196 18.91 5.68 4.01
CA LEU A 196 19.68 4.95 3.01
C LEU A 196 21.15 5.36 3.06
N TYR A 197 22.06 4.39 3.16
CA TYR A 197 23.51 4.62 3.26
C TYR A 197 23.90 5.60 4.37
N HIS A 198 23.13 5.62 5.46
CA HIS A 198 23.26 6.56 6.58
C HIS A 198 23.02 8.05 6.22
N GLY A 199 22.49 8.34 5.04
CA GLY A 199 22.10 9.68 4.63
C GLY A 199 20.61 9.97 4.88
N PRO A 200 20.21 11.25 5.07
CA PRO A 200 18.81 11.66 5.13
C PRO A 200 18.02 11.17 3.93
N THR A 201 16.89 10.51 4.18
CA THR A 201 16.14 9.84 3.14
C THR A 201 14.65 10.17 3.19
N LEU A 202 14.13 10.66 2.07
CA LEU A 202 12.71 10.89 1.85
C LEU A 202 12.10 9.68 1.15
N ILE A 203 11.15 9.02 1.79
CA ILE A 203 10.51 7.80 1.26
C ILE A 203 9.04 8.11 0.94
N ASN A 204 8.62 7.91 -0.30
CA ASN A 204 7.24 8.16 -0.70
C ASN A 204 6.73 7.08 -1.65
N ASN A 205 5.44 6.75 -1.54
CA ASN A 205 4.78 5.81 -2.44
C ASN A 205 4.57 6.44 -3.83
N VAL A 206 4.49 5.57 -4.87
CA VAL A 206 4.26 5.94 -6.28
C VAL A 206 3.13 6.96 -6.45
N GLU A 207 1.93 6.67 -5.95
CA GLU A 207 0.78 7.59 -6.10
C GLU A 207 1.03 8.97 -5.45
N THR A 208 1.78 9.00 -4.33
CA THR A 208 2.11 10.26 -3.66
C THR A 208 3.00 11.14 -4.55
N LEU A 209 4.02 10.54 -5.16
CA LEU A 209 4.95 11.23 -6.05
C LEU A 209 4.28 11.61 -7.37
N ALA A 210 3.49 10.73 -7.97
CA ALA A 210 2.72 11.00 -9.19
C ALA A 210 1.70 12.14 -9.02
N THR A 211 1.30 12.46 -7.79
CA THR A 211 0.41 13.60 -7.48
C THR A 211 1.13 14.94 -7.51
N VAL A 212 2.45 14.97 -7.27
CA VAL A 212 3.25 16.20 -7.15
C VAL A 212 3.17 17.11 -8.38
N PRO A 213 3.26 16.62 -9.63
CA PRO A 213 3.12 17.47 -10.82
C PRO A 213 1.78 18.21 -10.86
N THR A 214 0.70 17.55 -10.46
CA THR A 214 -0.64 18.18 -10.40
C THR A 214 -0.71 19.28 -9.36
N ILE A 215 -0.11 19.06 -8.18
CA ILE A 215 -0.02 20.08 -7.13
C ILE A 215 0.70 21.32 -7.66
N ILE A 216 1.85 21.15 -8.31
CA ILE A 216 2.61 22.30 -8.84
C ILE A 216 1.86 23.01 -9.96
N ARG A 217 1.14 22.29 -10.82
CA ARG A 217 0.32 22.91 -11.88
C ARG A 217 -0.79 23.78 -11.31
N LEU A 218 -1.59 23.25 -10.40
CA LEU A 218 -2.75 23.94 -9.80
C LEU A 218 -2.34 25.00 -8.77
N GLY A 219 -1.26 24.74 -8.03
CA GLY A 219 -0.90 25.42 -6.80
C GLY A 219 -1.48 24.70 -5.57
N GLY A 220 -0.67 24.58 -4.52
CA GLY A 220 -1.00 23.85 -3.28
C GLY A 220 -2.33 24.25 -2.66
N ALA A 221 -2.57 25.55 -2.48
CA ALA A 221 -3.82 26.05 -1.91
C ALA A 221 -5.06 25.70 -2.75
N GLU A 222 -4.95 25.66 -4.07
CA GLU A 222 -6.07 25.25 -4.95
C GLU A 222 -6.27 23.74 -4.92
N TYR A 223 -5.18 22.97 -4.88
CA TYR A 223 -5.26 21.52 -4.70
C TYR A 223 -5.93 21.14 -3.37
N ALA A 224 -5.66 21.89 -2.30
CA ALA A 224 -6.23 21.64 -0.97
C ALA A 224 -7.76 21.83 -0.90
N LYS A 225 -8.38 22.47 -1.90
CA LYS A 225 -9.86 22.61 -1.99
C LYS A 225 -10.55 21.36 -2.52
N ILE A 226 -9.79 20.39 -3.02
CA ILE A 226 -10.30 19.12 -3.55
C ILE A 226 -10.35 18.12 -2.40
N GLY A 227 -11.42 17.32 -2.29
CA GLY A 227 -11.58 16.36 -1.20
C GLY A 227 -12.10 17.00 0.09
N THR A 228 -11.70 16.47 1.25
CA THR A 228 -12.15 16.97 2.55
C THR A 228 -11.11 17.90 3.19
N GLU A 229 -11.54 18.66 4.21
CA GLU A 229 -10.68 19.62 4.93
C GLU A 229 -9.37 19.00 5.45
N THR A 230 -9.40 17.73 5.85
CA THR A 230 -8.26 17.03 6.45
C THR A 230 -7.69 15.92 5.55
N SER A 231 -8.37 15.60 4.45
CA SER A 231 -7.97 14.58 3.47
C SER A 231 -8.13 15.14 2.06
N THR A 232 -7.14 15.94 1.66
CA THR A 232 -7.17 16.68 0.40
C THR A 232 -6.85 15.79 -0.81
N GLY A 233 -7.37 16.20 -1.97
CA GLY A 233 -7.10 15.64 -3.28
C GLY A 233 -7.91 14.41 -3.65
N THR A 234 -7.51 13.81 -4.76
CA THR A 234 -8.03 12.51 -5.22
C THR A 234 -7.19 11.36 -4.66
N LYS A 235 -7.77 10.16 -4.72
CA LYS A 235 -7.15 8.90 -4.36
C LYS A 235 -7.46 7.88 -5.45
N VAL A 236 -6.47 7.11 -5.87
CA VAL A 236 -6.71 5.89 -6.65
C VAL A 236 -7.03 4.77 -5.68
N VAL A 237 -8.26 4.25 -5.74
CA VAL A 237 -8.71 3.12 -4.94
C VAL A 237 -8.71 1.85 -5.78
N SER A 238 -8.15 0.78 -5.25
CA SER A 238 -8.19 -0.56 -5.85
C SER A 238 -9.37 -1.31 -5.27
N VAL A 239 -10.37 -1.68 -6.08
CA VAL A 239 -11.54 -2.43 -5.61
C VAL A 239 -11.47 -3.86 -6.13
N SER A 240 -11.52 -4.83 -5.22
CA SER A 240 -11.41 -6.27 -5.49
C SER A 240 -12.31 -7.10 -4.57
N GLY A 241 -12.29 -8.43 -4.74
CA GLY A 241 -13.16 -9.35 -4.01
C GLY A 241 -14.47 -9.58 -4.74
N ASP A 242 -15.55 -9.77 -3.99
CA ASP A 242 -16.88 -10.11 -4.51
C ASP A 242 -17.59 -8.85 -5.03
N VAL A 243 -17.09 -8.31 -6.15
CA VAL A 243 -17.70 -7.20 -6.89
C VAL A 243 -17.79 -7.52 -8.39
N GLN A 244 -18.82 -6.98 -9.05
CA GLN A 244 -19.03 -7.24 -10.48
C GLN A 244 -18.02 -6.55 -11.41
N ARG A 245 -17.44 -5.44 -10.98
CA ARG A 245 -16.47 -4.64 -11.73
C ARG A 245 -15.26 -4.34 -10.84
N PRO A 246 -14.35 -5.30 -10.60
CA PRO A 246 -13.11 -5.02 -9.90
C PRO A 246 -12.21 -4.14 -10.78
N GLY A 247 -11.40 -3.29 -10.16
CA GLY A 247 -10.53 -2.37 -10.88
C GLY A 247 -10.05 -1.20 -10.04
N ASN A 248 -9.24 -0.35 -10.63
CA ASN A 248 -8.82 0.90 -10.01
C ASN A 248 -9.76 2.03 -10.41
N TYR A 249 -10.15 2.83 -9.43
CA TYR A 249 -10.99 4.00 -9.62
C TYR A 249 -10.31 5.21 -8.98
N GLU A 250 -10.12 6.28 -9.74
CA GLU A 250 -9.73 7.55 -9.14
C GLU A 250 -10.97 8.29 -8.63
N ILE A 251 -10.96 8.58 -7.33
CA ILE A 251 -12.07 9.19 -6.62
C ILE A 251 -11.62 10.39 -5.82
N GLU A 252 -12.53 11.33 -5.63
CA GLU A 252 -12.33 12.44 -4.70
C GLU A 252 -12.58 11.94 -3.28
N LEU A 253 -11.68 12.26 -2.34
CA LEU A 253 -11.80 11.80 -0.96
C LEU A 253 -13.05 12.42 -0.30
N GLY A 254 -13.77 11.61 0.47
CA GLY A 254 -15.01 12.01 1.16
C GLY A 254 -16.30 11.56 0.49
N ILE A 255 -16.26 10.95 -0.71
CA ILE A 255 -17.48 10.35 -1.29
C ILE A 255 -17.95 9.14 -0.46
N PRO A 256 -19.26 8.83 -0.39
CA PRO A 256 -19.74 7.69 0.39
C PRO A 256 -19.15 6.36 -0.09
N SER A 257 -18.78 5.48 0.84
CA SER A 257 -18.20 4.17 0.53
C SER A 257 -19.14 3.28 -0.30
N ARG A 258 -20.46 3.47 -0.17
CA ARG A 258 -21.49 2.83 -0.99
C ARG A 258 -21.34 3.16 -2.46
N VAL A 259 -21.04 4.41 -2.80
CA VAL A 259 -20.83 4.83 -4.21
C VAL A 259 -19.63 4.08 -4.80
N LEU A 260 -18.56 3.91 -4.03
CA LEU A 260 -17.39 3.15 -4.45
C LEU A 260 -17.74 1.69 -4.75
N ILE A 261 -18.39 1.03 -3.79
CA ILE A 261 -18.63 -0.42 -3.84
C ILE A 261 -19.78 -0.77 -4.81
N TYR A 262 -20.92 -0.09 -4.70
CA TYR A 262 -22.12 -0.43 -5.47
C TYR A 262 -22.17 0.28 -6.82
N ASP A 263 -21.87 1.59 -6.88
CA ASP A 263 -22.05 2.34 -8.12
C ASP A 263 -20.86 2.14 -9.07
N LEU A 264 -19.63 2.32 -8.57
CA LEU A 264 -18.42 2.18 -9.40
C LEU A 264 -18.09 0.70 -9.64
N ALA A 265 -17.90 -0.08 -8.57
CA ALA A 265 -17.51 -1.49 -8.66
C ALA A 265 -18.68 -2.46 -8.90
N GLY A 266 -19.92 -1.98 -8.90
CA GLY A 266 -21.11 -2.78 -9.27
C GLY A 266 -21.69 -3.65 -8.17
N GLY A 267 -21.15 -3.58 -6.96
CA GLY A 267 -21.60 -4.36 -5.81
C GLY A 267 -21.39 -5.86 -5.99
N PRO A 268 -21.85 -6.67 -5.01
CA PRO A 268 -21.78 -8.12 -5.08
C PRO A 268 -22.52 -8.73 -6.29
N PRO A 269 -22.26 -10.01 -6.60
CA PRO A 269 -23.05 -10.77 -7.57
C PRO A 269 -24.56 -10.71 -7.27
N GLU A 270 -25.38 -10.91 -8.30
CA GLU A 270 -26.84 -10.85 -8.15
C GLU A 270 -27.35 -11.83 -7.08
N GLY A 271 -28.18 -11.34 -6.16
CA GLY A 271 -28.72 -12.10 -5.03
C GLY A 271 -27.81 -12.21 -3.81
N ARG A 272 -26.65 -11.53 -3.81
CA ARG A 272 -25.69 -11.50 -2.69
C ARG A 272 -25.66 -10.13 -2.01
N GLU A 273 -25.33 -10.13 -0.72
CA GLU A 273 -25.08 -8.90 0.04
C GLU A 273 -23.64 -8.81 0.55
N VAL A 274 -23.14 -7.58 0.74
CA VAL A 274 -21.85 -7.36 1.41
C VAL A 274 -21.96 -7.83 2.86
N LYS A 275 -21.11 -8.79 3.26
CA LYS A 275 -20.96 -9.21 4.65
C LYS A 275 -20.03 -8.25 5.38
N PHE A 276 -18.82 -8.09 4.85
CA PHE A 276 -17.83 -7.13 5.33
C PHE A 276 -16.87 -6.72 4.21
N TRP A 277 -16.05 -5.71 4.48
CA TRP A 277 -15.06 -5.23 3.53
C TRP A 277 -13.85 -4.64 4.26
N PHE A 278 -12.69 -4.73 3.64
CA PHE A 278 -11.48 -4.05 4.07
C PHE A 278 -11.45 -2.66 3.45
N PRO A 279 -11.42 -1.56 4.21
CA PRO A 279 -11.47 -0.23 3.62
C PRO A 279 -10.15 0.23 3.02
N GLY A 280 -9.01 -0.15 3.61
CA GLY A 280 -7.73 0.40 3.21
C GLY A 280 -6.75 -0.54 2.54
N GLY A 281 -7.01 -1.83 2.68
CA GLY A 281 -6.15 -2.93 2.30
C GLY A 281 -6.26 -4.00 3.37
N SER A 282 -5.57 -5.12 3.16
CA SER A 282 -5.68 -6.26 4.06
C SER A 282 -5.21 -5.96 5.49
N SER A 283 -4.50 -4.84 5.72
CA SER A 283 -4.05 -4.42 7.06
C SER A 283 -5.10 -3.70 7.89
N ALA A 284 -6.22 -3.30 7.28
CA ALA A 284 -7.24 -2.50 7.94
C ALA A 284 -8.29 -3.38 8.65
N PRO A 285 -8.76 -3.00 9.86
CA PRO A 285 -9.95 -3.59 10.46
C PRO A 285 -11.13 -3.66 9.50
N VAL A 286 -11.87 -4.76 9.47
CA VAL A 286 -12.99 -4.90 8.54
C VAL A 286 -14.15 -4.00 8.95
N LEU A 287 -14.82 -3.40 7.97
CA LEU A 287 -16.08 -2.68 8.13
C LEU A 287 -17.23 -3.53 7.61
N THR A 288 -18.46 -3.27 8.06
CA THR A 288 -19.63 -4.08 7.71
C THR A 288 -20.59 -3.29 6.84
N LYS A 289 -21.72 -3.90 6.48
CA LYS A 289 -22.78 -3.24 5.70
C LYS A 289 -23.35 -1.97 6.34
N VAL A 290 -23.24 -1.81 7.67
CA VAL A 290 -23.72 -0.60 8.38
C VAL A 290 -22.83 0.62 8.12
N ASP A 291 -21.58 0.38 7.71
CA ASP A 291 -20.56 1.41 7.53
C ASP A 291 -20.49 1.93 6.07
N LEU A 292 -21.31 1.38 5.17
CA LEU A 292 -21.28 1.71 3.73
C LEU A 292 -21.59 3.17 3.43
N ASP A 293 -22.39 3.83 4.26
CA ASP A 293 -22.76 5.24 4.02
C ASP A 293 -21.74 6.23 4.59
N LEU A 294 -20.65 5.75 5.20
CA LEU A 294 -19.59 6.62 5.70
C LEU A 294 -18.81 7.27 4.54
N PRO A 295 -18.47 8.57 4.66
CA PRO A 295 -17.52 9.24 3.77
C PRO A 295 -16.19 8.49 3.74
N TYR A 296 -15.68 8.22 2.53
CA TYR A 296 -14.43 7.51 2.34
C TYR A 296 -13.24 8.48 2.36
N ASP A 297 -12.70 8.69 3.56
CA ASP A 297 -11.49 9.47 3.81
C ASP A 297 -10.74 8.93 5.04
N PHE A 298 -9.51 9.41 5.27
CA PHE A 298 -8.67 8.87 6.34
C PHE A 298 -9.27 9.01 7.73
N ASP A 299 -10.01 10.09 8.00
CA ASP A 299 -10.45 10.43 9.34
C ASP A 299 -11.77 9.73 9.68
N ASN A 300 -12.69 9.64 8.71
CA ASN A 300 -13.93 8.89 8.88
C ASN A 300 -13.67 7.39 8.97
N MET A 301 -12.71 6.84 8.21
CA MET A 301 -12.30 5.43 8.38
C MET A 301 -11.67 5.18 9.76
N ALA A 302 -10.85 6.12 10.25
CA ALA A 302 -10.29 6.05 11.61
C ALA A 302 -11.37 6.10 12.70
N LYS A 303 -12.36 7.00 12.57
CA LYS A 303 -13.49 7.12 13.50
C LYS A 303 -14.38 5.87 13.51
N ALA A 304 -14.44 5.13 12.40
CA ALA A 304 -15.15 3.86 12.30
C ALA A 304 -14.37 2.67 12.90
N GLY A 305 -13.23 2.92 13.56
CA GLY A 305 -12.39 1.87 14.14
C GLY A 305 -11.57 1.10 13.09
N SER A 306 -11.36 1.69 11.91
CA SER A 306 -10.54 1.12 10.83
C SER A 306 -9.53 2.15 10.30
N MET A 307 -9.05 1.99 9.05
CA MET A 307 -8.14 2.93 8.41
C MET A 307 -8.20 2.84 6.88
N LEU A 308 -7.92 3.95 6.20
CA LEU A 308 -7.93 4.02 4.73
C LEU A 308 -6.69 3.37 4.09
N GLY A 309 -5.60 3.15 4.82
CA GLY A 309 -4.44 2.39 4.34
C GLY A 309 -3.93 2.84 2.95
N SER A 310 -3.71 1.89 2.05
CA SER A 310 -3.31 2.11 0.66
C SER A 310 -4.49 2.41 -0.28
N GLY A 311 -5.73 2.38 0.21
CA GLY A 311 -6.94 2.54 -0.58
C GLY A 311 -7.35 1.26 -1.32
N ALA A 312 -6.97 0.09 -0.81
CA ALA A 312 -7.30 -1.22 -1.36
C ALA A 312 -8.58 -1.78 -0.72
N ILE A 313 -9.71 -1.53 -1.37
CA ILE A 313 -11.01 -2.06 -0.95
C ILE A 313 -11.12 -3.53 -1.37
N ILE A 314 -11.28 -4.41 -0.39
CA ILE A 314 -11.57 -5.83 -0.62
C ILE A 314 -12.97 -6.11 -0.07
N VAL A 315 -13.92 -6.40 -0.96
CA VAL A 315 -15.31 -6.70 -0.60
C VAL A 315 -15.49 -8.20 -0.42
N VAL A 316 -16.15 -8.60 0.66
CA VAL A 316 -16.52 -9.99 0.94
C VAL A 316 -18.03 -10.08 1.07
N ASP A 317 -18.66 -10.90 0.23
CA ASP A 317 -20.11 -11.12 0.26
C ASP A 317 -20.53 -12.21 1.27
N ASP A 318 -21.82 -12.50 1.34
CA ASP A 318 -22.39 -13.52 2.22
C ASP A 318 -22.08 -14.98 1.83
N SER A 319 -21.34 -15.22 0.74
CA SER A 319 -20.99 -16.57 0.28
C SER A 319 -19.75 -17.16 0.95
N HIS A 320 -18.93 -16.34 1.63
CA HIS A 320 -17.71 -16.76 2.31
C HIS A 320 -17.88 -16.78 3.82
N THR A 321 -17.20 -17.72 4.49
CA THR A 321 -17.12 -17.70 5.95
C THR A 321 -16.08 -16.70 6.43
N VAL A 322 -16.29 -16.14 7.63
CA VAL A 322 -15.30 -15.24 8.25
C VAL A 322 -14.00 -16.00 8.54
N LEU A 323 -14.08 -17.27 8.93
CA LEU A 323 -12.91 -18.11 9.20
C LEU A 323 -12.04 -18.33 7.96
N GLU A 324 -12.63 -18.58 6.78
CA GLU A 324 -11.86 -18.77 5.54
C GLU A 324 -11.03 -17.53 5.21
N VAL A 325 -11.65 -16.34 5.30
CA VAL A 325 -10.98 -15.07 5.02
C VAL A 325 -9.91 -14.78 6.08
N ALA A 326 -10.24 -14.94 7.36
CA ALA A 326 -9.31 -14.76 8.47
C ALA A 326 -8.09 -15.68 8.35
N LEU A 327 -8.29 -16.96 8.01
CA LEU A 327 -7.22 -17.94 7.86
C LEU A 327 -6.31 -17.59 6.67
N LYS A 328 -6.89 -17.17 5.54
CA LYS A 328 -6.12 -16.74 4.37
C LYS A 328 -5.27 -15.51 4.68
N LEU A 329 -5.85 -14.54 5.39
CA LEU A 329 -5.15 -13.33 5.82
C LEU A 329 -4.01 -13.64 6.80
N ALA A 330 -4.28 -14.46 7.82
CA ALA A 330 -3.26 -14.84 8.80
C ALA A 330 -2.09 -15.60 8.15
N LYS A 331 -2.37 -16.49 7.18
CA LYS A 331 -1.34 -17.20 6.42
C LYS A 331 -0.45 -16.24 5.63
N PHE A 332 -1.05 -15.22 4.99
CA PHE A 332 -0.28 -14.19 4.27
C PHE A 332 0.71 -13.49 5.20
N TYR A 333 0.24 -12.95 6.35
CA TYR A 333 1.14 -12.24 7.26
C TYR A 333 2.16 -13.15 7.96
N ALA A 334 1.82 -14.41 8.22
CA ALA A 334 2.78 -15.38 8.74
C ALA A 334 3.89 -15.69 7.72
N HIS A 335 3.54 -15.79 6.43
CA HIS A 335 4.50 -15.99 5.34
C HIS A 335 5.40 -14.77 5.13
N GLU A 336 4.80 -13.57 5.17
CA GLU A 336 5.47 -12.31 4.86
C GLU A 336 6.19 -11.66 6.05
N SER A 337 6.11 -12.26 7.24
CA SER A 337 6.85 -11.81 8.40
C SER A 337 8.36 -12.03 8.20
N CYS A 338 9.18 -10.97 8.32
CA CYS A 338 10.64 -11.12 8.32
C CYS A 338 11.18 -11.94 9.51
N GLY A 339 10.35 -12.17 10.53
CA GLY A 339 10.71 -12.96 11.70
C GLY A 339 11.63 -12.26 12.70
N LYS A 340 11.92 -10.95 12.57
CA LYS A 340 12.86 -10.25 13.46
C LYS A 340 12.35 -10.08 14.90
N CYS A 341 11.10 -9.67 15.08
CA CYS A 341 10.51 -9.46 16.40
C CYS A 341 9.70 -10.69 16.85
N VAL A 342 9.87 -11.09 18.11
CA VAL A 342 9.22 -12.28 18.69
C VAL A 342 7.70 -12.17 18.66
N PRO A 343 7.07 -11.04 19.05
CA PRO A 343 5.60 -10.94 19.05
C PRO A 343 4.99 -11.18 17.67
N CYS A 344 5.58 -10.60 16.61
CA CYS A 344 5.13 -10.85 15.24
C CYS A 344 5.45 -12.27 14.79
N ARG A 345 6.69 -12.74 14.93
CA ARG A 345 7.13 -14.05 14.41
C ARG A 345 6.32 -15.19 15.02
N GLU A 346 6.19 -15.21 16.34
CA GLU A 346 5.47 -16.28 17.02
C GLU A 346 3.96 -16.04 17.00
N GLY A 347 3.52 -14.80 17.15
CA GLY A 347 2.09 -14.44 17.20
C GLY A 347 1.35 -14.68 15.88
N THR A 348 1.98 -14.39 14.74
CA THR A 348 1.39 -14.68 13.42
C THR A 348 1.24 -16.17 13.18
N ASN A 349 2.29 -16.96 13.44
CA ASN A 349 2.25 -18.41 13.34
C ASN A 349 1.24 -19.05 14.31
N TRP A 350 1.15 -18.52 15.53
CA TRP A 350 0.18 -18.97 16.52
C TRP A 350 -1.26 -18.68 16.08
N THR A 351 -1.52 -17.48 15.54
CA THR A 351 -2.85 -17.11 15.02
C THR A 351 -3.31 -18.07 13.91
N VAL A 352 -2.42 -18.44 12.97
CA VAL A 352 -2.71 -19.45 11.94
C VAL A 352 -3.07 -20.81 12.55
N LYS A 353 -2.35 -21.24 13.60
CA LYS A 353 -2.64 -22.51 14.29
C LYS A 353 -4.01 -22.47 14.97
N MET A 354 -4.38 -21.36 15.61
CA MET A 354 -5.67 -21.24 16.29
C MET A 354 -6.84 -21.25 15.31
N LEU A 355 -6.73 -20.53 14.19
CA LEU A 355 -7.76 -20.56 13.15
C LEU A 355 -7.89 -21.97 12.54
N ARG A 356 -6.78 -22.70 12.34
CA ARG A 356 -6.83 -24.11 11.92
C ARG A 356 -7.52 -25.03 12.93
N ARG A 357 -7.41 -24.76 14.24
CA ARG A 357 -8.12 -25.53 15.28
C ARG A 357 -9.63 -25.38 15.19
N ILE A 358 -10.11 -24.20 14.77
CA ILE A 358 -11.54 -24.02 14.48
C ILE A 358 -11.94 -24.93 13.31
N GLN A 359 -11.16 -24.91 12.23
CA GLN A 359 -11.41 -25.74 11.05
C GLN A 359 -11.40 -27.25 11.38
N SER A 360 -10.53 -27.71 12.29
CA SER A 360 -10.44 -29.13 12.68
C SER A 360 -11.43 -29.57 13.76
N GLY A 361 -12.29 -28.67 14.26
CA GLY A 361 -13.24 -28.99 15.34
C GLY A 361 -12.60 -29.18 16.71
N GLU A 362 -11.35 -28.74 16.88
CA GLU A 362 -10.60 -28.82 18.14
C GLU A 362 -10.71 -27.55 19.00
N ALA A 363 -11.21 -26.46 18.42
CA ALA A 363 -11.37 -25.20 19.12
C ALA A 363 -12.58 -25.22 20.07
N THR A 364 -12.52 -24.34 21.05
CA THR A 364 -13.56 -24.04 22.03
C THR A 364 -13.84 -22.54 22.01
N PRO A 365 -15.00 -22.07 22.51
CA PRO A 365 -15.27 -20.63 22.58
C PRO A 365 -14.19 -19.81 23.33
N MET A 366 -13.52 -20.42 24.31
CA MET A 366 -12.38 -19.82 25.04
C MET A 366 -11.20 -19.48 24.13
N ASP A 367 -11.04 -20.20 23.02
CA ASP A 367 -9.96 -19.95 22.06
C ASP A 367 -10.15 -18.60 21.34
N LEU A 368 -11.40 -18.12 21.17
CA LEU A 368 -11.66 -16.79 20.62
C LEU A 368 -11.16 -15.69 21.57
N ASP A 369 -11.41 -15.85 22.87
CA ASP A 369 -10.95 -14.89 23.89
C ASP A 369 -9.42 -14.88 23.98
N LEU A 370 -8.80 -16.06 23.89
CA LEU A 370 -7.33 -16.18 23.85
C LEU A 370 -6.76 -15.54 22.58
N MET A 371 -7.40 -15.74 21.42
CA MET A 371 -6.97 -15.08 20.18
C MET A 371 -7.06 -13.57 20.28
N ALA A 372 -8.17 -13.02 20.80
CA ALA A 372 -8.32 -11.59 21.01
C ALA A 372 -7.24 -11.04 21.96
N SER A 373 -6.92 -11.78 23.03
CA SER A 373 -5.83 -11.42 23.95
C SER A 373 -4.48 -11.38 23.23
N VAL A 374 -4.13 -12.39 22.42
CA VAL A 374 -2.86 -12.41 21.69
C VAL A 374 -2.76 -11.26 20.68
N GLN A 375 -3.85 -10.90 19.98
CA GLN A 375 -3.82 -9.75 19.07
C GLN A 375 -3.44 -8.46 19.81
N THR A 376 -3.94 -8.24 21.04
CA THR A 376 -3.55 -7.08 21.85
C THR A 376 -2.09 -7.09 22.28
N GLN A 377 -1.48 -8.28 22.42
CA GLN A 377 -0.06 -8.41 22.75
C GLN A 377 0.86 -8.21 21.55
N ILE A 378 0.36 -8.41 20.33
CA ILE A 378 1.12 -8.13 19.10
C ILE A 378 1.13 -6.62 18.83
N ILE A 379 -0.03 -5.97 18.94
CA ILE A 379 -0.22 -4.56 18.59
C ILE A 379 0.71 -3.67 19.41
N GLY A 380 1.51 -2.85 18.73
CA GLY A 380 2.40 -1.88 19.36
C GLY A 380 3.65 -2.47 20.04
N ASN A 381 3.80 -3.80 20.09
CA ASN A 381 4.98 -4.48 20.66
C ASN A 381 5.94 -5.02 19.58
N CYS A 382 5.65 -4.74 18.32
CA CYS A 382 6.47 -5.14 17.17
C CYS A 382 7.43 -4.02 16.74
N LEU A 383 8.51 -4.40 16.05
CA LEU A 383 9.50 -3.43 15.54
C LEU A 383 8.92 -2.53 14.42
N CYS A 384 8.00 -3.10 13.65
CA CYS A 384 7.29 -2.42 12.57
C CYS A 384 5.80 -2.77 12.65
N VAL A 385 5.00 -2.14 11.79
CA VAL A 385 3.53 -2.29 11.77
C VAL A 385 3.03 -3.58 11.10
N LEU A 386 3.89 -4.51 10.67
CA LEU A 386 3.42 -5.78 10.09
C LEU A 386 2.64 -6.62 11.11
N GLY A 387 3.08 -6.64 12.37
CA GLY A 387 2.35 -7.35 13.43
C GLY A 387 0.94 -6.78 13.61
N ASP A 388 0.86 -5.46 13.73
CA ASP A 388 -0.39 -4.69 13.78
C ASP A 388 -1.28 -4.97 12.57
N ALA A 389 -0.70 -5.02 11.36
CA ALA A 389 -1.40 -5.26 10.10
C ALA A 389 -2.09 -6.63 10.04
N MET A 390 -1.61 -7.65 10.76
CA MET A 390 -2.36 -8.89 10.95
C MET A 390 -3.34 -8.80 12.12
N ALA A 391 -2.89 -8.26 13.26
CA ALA A 391 -3.62 -8.34 14.51
C ALA A 391 -4.91 -7.50 14.51
N MET A 392 -4.87 -6.32 13.88
CA MET A 392 -6.01 -5.41 13.74
C MET A 392 -7.19 -6.02 12.96
N PRO A 393 -7.01 -6.52 11.71
CA PRO A 393 -8.11 -7.13 10.96
C PRO A 393 -8.62 -8.41 11.62
N ILE A 394 -7.74 -9.30 12.11
CA ILE A 394 -8.16 -10.52 12.80
C ILE A 394 -8.95 -10.19 14.07
N GLY A 395 -8.47 -9.25 14.89
CA GLY A 395 -9.18 -8.79 16.08
C GLY A 395 -10.56 -8.25 15.74
N SER A 396 -10.66 -7.42 14.70
CA SER A 396 -11.95 -6.86 14.25
C SER A 396 -12.93 -7.91 13.74
N MET A 397 -12.44 -8.96 13.06
CA MET A 397 -13.27 -10.08 12.61
C MET A 397 -13.80 -10.88 13.79
N ILE A 398 -12.95 -11.17 14.79
CA ILE A 398 -13.36 -11.85 16.02
C ILE A 398 -14.41 -11.04 16.78
N GLU A 399 -14.22 -9.72 16.90
CA GLU A 399 -15.15 -8.84 17.61
C GLU A 399 -16.51 -8.75 16.90
N LYS A 400 -16.51 -8.49 15.59
CA LYS A 400 -17.73 -8.22 14.82
C LYS A 400 -18.51 -9.47 14.43
N PHE A 401 -17.84 -10.62 14.34
CA PHE A 401 -18.42 -11.89 13.88
C PHE A 401 -18.24 -13.01 14.90
N ARG A 402 -18.19 -12.68 16.20
CA ARG A 402 -18.02 -13.65 17.29
C ARG A 402 -19.04 -14.78 17.22
N ASP A 403 -20.32 -14.43 17.04
CA ASP A 403 -21.42 -15.39 16.99
C ASP A 403 -21.30 -16.35 15.80
N GLU A 404 -20.83 -15.86 14.64
CA GLU A 404 -20.60 -16.69 13.45
C GLU A 404 -19.44 -17.67 13.70
N LEU A 405 -18.34 -17.19 14.30
CA LEU A 405 -17.20 -18.02 14.65
C LEU A 405 -17.54 -19.07 15.73
N GLU A 406 -18.35 -18.73 16.73
CA GLU A 406 -18.84 -19.70 17.73
C GLU A 406 -19.72 -20.78 17.10
N ALA A 407 -20.61 -20.40 16.17
CA ALA A 407 -21.42 -21.35 15.43
C ALA A 407 -20.56 -22.28 14.55
N GLU A 408 -19.50 -21.75 13.93
CA GLU A 408 -18.55 -22.55 13.16
C GLU A 408 -17.73 -23.51 14.01
N ILE A 409 -17.33 -23.10 15.23
CA ILE A 409 -16.67 -23.96 16.20
C ILE A 409 -17.55 -25.16 16.52
N GLU A 410 -18.83 -24.94 16.86
CA GLU A 410 -19.73 -26.03 17.21
C GLU A 410 -20.02 -26.92 15.99
N ALA A 411 -20.27 -26.33 14.82
CA ALA A 411 -20.49 -27.09 13.59
C ALA A 411 -19.26 -27.94 13.19
N ALA A 412 -18.04 -27.42 13.37
CA ALA A 412 -16.81 -28.18 13.11
C ALA A 412 -16.61 -29.32 14.11
N ARG A 413 -16.95 -29.08 15.38
CA ARG A 413 -16.90 -30.10 16.44
C ARG A 413 -17.92 -31.22 16.19
N GLU A 414 -19.12 -30.91 15.75
CA GLU A 414 -20.13 -31.89 15.36
C GLU A 414 -19.64 -32.76 14.20
N ARG A 415 -19.10 -32.15 13.13
CA ARG A 415 -18.51 -32.89 11.99
C ARG A 415 -17.31 -33.75 12.40
N ALA A 416 -16.51 -33.31 13.37
CA ALA A 416 -15.40 -34.10 13.91
C ALA A 416 -15.91 -35.33 14.68
N ALA A 417 -17.01 -35.17 15.44
CA ALA A 417 -17.62 -36.24 16.20
C ALA A 417 -18.31 -37.31 15.33
N THR A 418 -18.80 -36.94 14.13
CA THR A 418 -19.44 -37.85 13.17
C THR A 418 -18.45 -38.56 12.23
N GLY A 419 -17.15 -38.25 12.30
CA GLY A 419 -16.12 -38.81 11.40
C GLY A 419 -16.08 -38.18 10.01
N GLU A 420 -16.95 -37.19 9.72
CA GLU A 420 -17.02 -36.52 8.41
C GLU A 420 -15.78 -35.65 8.13
N LEU A 421 -14.98 -35.31 9.15
CA LEU A 421 -13.68 -34.65 8.96
C LEU A 421 -12.55 -35.59 8.54
N GLU A 422 -12.66 -36.91 8.76
CA GLU A 422 -11.61 -37.86 8.34
C GLU A 422 -11.53 -37.97 6.80
N ASP A 423 -12.66 -37.83 6.09
CA ASP A 423 -12.72 -37.87 4.62
C ASP A 423 -12.29 -36.54 3.95
N VAL A 424 -12.13 -35.46 4.72
CA VAL A 424 -11.68 -34.14 4.21
C VAL A 424 -10.16 -33.97 4.37
N ILE A 425 -9.49 -34.79 5.19
CA ILE A 425 -8.04 -34.72 5.46
C ILE A 425 -7.30 -35.84 4.72
N ALA A 426 -7.31 -35.81 3.38
CA ALA A 426 -6.43 -36.65 2.56
C ALA A 426 -5.92 -36.02 1.26
N LEU A 427 -6.10 -34.70 1.05
CA LEU A 427 -5.52 -33.99 -0.10
C LEU A 427 -4.95 -32.64 0.38
N GLY A 428 -3.69 -32.62 0.82
CA GLY A 428 -3.03 -31.34 1.09
C GLY A 428 -1.77 -31.30 1.94
N VAL A 429 -1.17 -32.43 2.36
CA VAL A 429 0.22 -32.43 2.84
C VAL A 429 1.14 -32.81 1.68
N ALA A 430 1.22 -31.93 0.69
CA ALA A 430 2.42 -31.87 -0.11
C ALA A 430 3.46 -31.16 0.74
N ASP A 431 4.53 -31.88 1.07
CA ASP A 431 5.70 -31.38 1.79
C ASP A 431 6.20 -30.07 1.15
N GLU A 432 5.92 -28.93 1.78
CA GLU A 432 6.38 -27.58 1.35
C GLU A 432 7.90 -27.40 1.51
N HIS A 433 8.65 -28.47 1.83
CA HIS A 433 10.11 -28.50 1.86
C HIS A 433 10.73 -29.41 0.78
N ALA A 434 9.94 -30.00 -0.12
CA ALA A 434 10.47 -30.65 -1.30
C ALA A 434 10.97 -29.59 -2.30
N GLY A 435 12.29 -29.35 -2.31
CA GLY A 435 12.94 -28.57 -3.36
C GLY A 435 12.61 -29.10 -4.77
N PRO A 436 12.82 -28.29 -5.83
CA PRO A 436 12.44 -28.68 -7.18
C PRO A 436 13.08 -30.02 -7.55
N LEU A 437 12.26 -30.98 -7.96
CA LEU A 437 12.72 -32.28 -8.45
C LEU A 437 13.67 -32.06 -9.65
N PRO A 438 14.80 -32.78 -9.71
CA PRO A 438 15.76 -32.63 -10.79
C PRO A 438 15.10 -33.04 -12.11
N VAL A 439 15.12 -32.13 -13.08
CA VAL A 439 14.72 -32.39 -14.45
C VAL A 439 15.85 -33.19 -15.12
N HIS A 440 15.58 -34.43 -15.52
CA HIS A 440 16.44 -35.22 -16.40
C HIS A 440 16.11 -34.96 -17.86
#